data_AF-A0A368KTG0-F1
#
_entry.id   AF-A0A368KTG0-F1
#
_cell.length_a   1.000
_cell.length_b   1.000
_cell.length_c   1.000
_cell.angle_alpha   90.00
_cell.angle_beta   90.00
_cell.angle_gamma   90.00
#
_symmetry.space_group_name_H-M   'P 1'
#
loop_
_entity.id
_entity.type
_entity.pdbx_description
1 polymer ?
#
loop_
_entity_poly.entity_id
_entity_poly.type
_entity_poly.pdbx_seq_one_letter_code
_entity_poly.pdbx_strand_id
1 'polypeptide(L)'
;MIIPIPIPIGENQVVAVQGSVWKFVTCTQCHQDFAYLLQLEAFGEAHNTFYLDKEGSQKLAHVHAQRNLAKMYENVVVPTPCPCCGYYQEEMVRILKEEGTSDRLFGVGMGVTALSFVPLGFSVPHIWIATATGVSLGVVLMVYAEFFSGRKDPNAGDPEPRKRLGQKHTLWGEKLEILREELARAEASDIAETELDQQKQDSLGRL
;
A
#
# COMPACT_ATOMS: atom_id res chain seq x y z
N MET A 1 -21.08 5.13 46.89
CA MET A 1 -20.00 5.19 45.89
C MET A 1 -20.05 3.87 45.14
N ILE A 2 -20.57 3.85 43.91
CA ILE A 2 -20.68 2.62 43.10
C ILE A 2 -19.34 2.48 42.37
N ILE A 3 -18.58 1.43 42.65
CA ILE A 3 -17.36 1.10 41.91
C ILE A 3 -17.79 0.21 40.75
N PRO A 4 -17.71 0.66 39.49
CA PRO A 4 -18.01 -0.18 38.35
C PRO A 4 -17.00 -1.33 38.29
N ILE A 5 -17.48 -2.57 38.30
CA ILE A 5 -16.64 -3.75 38.07
C ILE A 5 -16.62 -3.98 36.55
N PRO A 6 -15.46 -3.83 35.88
CA PRO A 6 -15.36 -4.12 34.46
C PRO A 6 -15.48 -5.64 34.25
N ILE A 7 -16.53 -6.06 33.54
CA ILE A 7 -16.72 -7.45 33.14
C ILE A 7 -16.13 -7.60 31.73
N PRO A 8 -15.10 -8.44 31.52
CA PRO A 8 -14.59 -8.69 30.18
C PRO A 8 -15.66 -9.41 29.35
N ILE A 9 -16.05 -8.80 28.23
CA ILE A 9 -17.11 -9.32 27.35
C ILE A 9 -16.57 -10.27 26.26
N GLY A 10 -15.25 -10.36 26.09
CA GLY A 10 -14.60 -11.24 25.13
C GLY A 10 -13.18 -10.80 24.79
N GLU A 11 -12.59 -11.46 23.80
CA GLU A 11 -11.28 -11.13 23.23
C GLU A 11 -11.38 -10.96 21.71
N ASN A 12 -10.57 -10.07 21.14
CA ASN A 12 -10.40 -9.97 19.70
C ASN A 12 -9.32 -10.94 19.24
N GLN A 13 -9.67 -11.82 18.31
CA GLN A 13 -8.74 -12.68 17.60
C GLN A 13 -8.34 -11.98 16.30
N VAL A 14 -7.04 -11.76 16.12
CA VAL A 14 -6.45 -11.15 14.93
C VAL A 14 -5.57 -12.19 14.25
N VAL A 15 -5.80 -12.42 12.97
CA VAL A 15 -5.01 -13.36 12.15
C VAL A 15 -4.45 -12.59 10.95
N ALA A 16 -3.17 -12.81 10.66
CA ALA A 16 -2.51 -12.31 9.46
C ALA A 16 -2.41 -13.42 8.42
N VAL A 17 -2.69 -13.09 7.16
CA VAL A 17 -2.49 -13.97 6.01
C VAL A 17 -1.63 -13.23 4.99
N GLN A 18 -0.60 -13.90 4.50
CA GLN A 18 0.28 -13.39 3.47
C GLN A 18 -0.02 -14.10 2.15
N GLY A 19 0.16 -13.39 1.05
CA GLY A 19 0.11 -14.01 -0.27
C GLY A 19 0.75 -13.14 -1.35
N SER A 20 0.92 -13.75 -2.51
CA SER A 20 1.54 -13.13 -3.65
C SER A 20 0.71 -13.33 -4.90
N VAL A 21 0.65 -12.30 -5.76
CA VAL A 21 -0.08 -12.33 -7.02
C VAL A 21 0.71 -11.60 -8.10
N TRP A 22 0.70 -12.14 -9.32
CA TRP A 22 1.26 -11.44 -10.47
C TRP A 22 0.26 -10.44 -11.02
N LYS A 23 0.65 -9.16 -11.12
CA LYS A 23 -0.17 -8.11 -11.72
C LYS A 23 0.35 -7.79 -13.11
N PHE A 24 -0.47 -8.08 -14.12
CA PHE A 24 -0.18 -7.82 -15.52
C PHE A 24 -0.60 -6.40 -15.91
N VAL A 25 0.28 -5.69 -16.59
CA VAL A 25 0.11 -4.28 -16.94
C VAL A 25 0.64 -4.02 -18.34
N THR A 26 -0.14 -3.29 -19.15
CA THR A 26 0.27 -2.82 -20.47
C THR A 26 0.65 -1.34 -20.40
N CYS A 27 1.88 -1.00 -20.77
CA CYS A 27 2.33 0.40 -20.74
C CYS A 27 1.50 1.29 -21.69
N THR A 28 1.00 2.42 -21.21
CA THR A 28 0.20 3.35 -22.03
C THR A 28 1.02 4.11 -23.07
N GLN A 29 2.34 4.19 -22.90
CA GLN A 29 3.22 4.95 -23.80
C GLN A 29 3.87 4.09 -24.89
N CYS A 30 4.36 2.90 -24.55
CA CYS A 30 5.04 2.02 -25.51
C CYS A 30 4.29 0.72 -25.82
N HIS A 31 3.11 0.50 -25.21
CA HIS A 31 2.28 -0.69 -25.39
C HIS A 31 2.96 -2.03 -25.07
N GLN A 32 4.09 -2.00 -24.37
CA GLN A 32 4.77 -3.19 -23.90
C GLN A 32 4.05 -3.76 -22.68
N ASP A 33 3.70 -5.04 -22.74
CA ASP A 33 3.23 -5.81 -21.60
C ASP A 33 4.37 -6.15 -20.66
N PHE A 34 4.10 -6.03 -19.36
CA PHE A 34 4.98 -6.45 -18.29
C PHE A 34 4.14 -6.92 -17.09
N ALA A 35 4.76 -7.68 -16.19
CA ALA A 35 4.15 -8.07 -14.92
C ALA A 35 5.09 -7.81 -13.76
N TYR A 36 4.52 -7.53 -12.58
CA TYR A 36 5.26 -7.46 -11.33
C TYR A 36 4.61 -8.35 -10.27
N LEU A 37 5.43 -8.87 -9.36
CA LEU A 37 4.96 -9.68 -8.25
C LEU A 37 4.52 -8.76 -7.12
N LEU A 38 3.25 -8.81 -6.77
CA LEU A 38 2.68 -8.09 -5.66
C LEU A 38 2.66 -9.03 -4.44
N GLN A 39 3.40 -8.69 -3.39
CA GLN A 39 3.40 -9.41 -2.11
C GLN A 39 2.61 -8.58 -1.10
N LEU A 40 1.54 -9.15 -0.55
CA LEU A 40 0.64 -8.46 0.38
C LEU A 40 0.46 -9.26 1.66
N GLU A 41 0.17 -8.52 2.72
CA GLU A 41 -0.25 -9.06 4.00
C GLU A 41 -1.58 -8.40 4.38
N ALA A 42 -2.56 -9.23 4.74
CA ALA A 42 -3.87 -8.77 5.17
C ALA A 42 -4.21 -9.33 6.55
N PHE A 43 -4.90 -8.52 7.33
CA PHE A 43 -5.37 -8.87 8.67
C PHE A 43 -6.87 -9.11 8.65
N GLY A 44 -7.31 -10.08 9.43
CA GLY A 44 -8.71 -10.36 9.69
C GLY A 44 -8.95 -10.43 11.18
N GLU A 45 -10.08 -9.86 11.61
CA GLU A 45 -10.46 -9.78 13.01
C GLU A 45 -11.80 -10.48 13.24
N ALA A 46 -11.92 -11.16 14.36
CA ALA A 46 -13.17 -11.72 14.86
C ALA A 46 -13.22 -11.64 16.39
N HIS A 47 -14.42 -11.41 16.93
CA HIS A 47 -14.61 -11.30 18.38
C HIS A 47 -15.06 -12.62 18.98
N ASN A 48 -14.32 -13.13 19.97
CA ASN A 48 -14.69 -14.30 20.76
C ASN A 48 -15.54 -13.87 21.96
N THR A 49 -16.84 -13.70 21.72
CA THR A 49 -17.79 -13.26 22.75
C THR A 49 -17.85 -14.30 23.88
N PHE A 50 -17.64 -13.86 25.12
CA PHE A 50 -17.64 -14.71 26.32
C PHE A 50 -16.65 -15.89 26.30
N TYR A 51 -15.63 -15.86 25.44
CA TYR A 51 -14.60 -16.91 25.33
C TYR A 51 -15.14 -18.30 24.99
N LEU A 52 -16.34 -18.40 24.41
CA LEU A 52 -17.03 -19.67 24.19
C LEU A 52 -16.45 -20.47 23.02
N ASP A 53 -15.92 -19.80 21.99
CA ASP A 53 -15.47 -20.45 20.76
C ASP A 53 -14.23 -19.79 20.18
N LYS A 54 -13.09 -20.11 20.79
CA LYS A 54 -11.79 -19.61 20.33
C LYS A 54 -11.45 -20.12 18.93
N GLU A 55 -11.76 -21.38 18.63
CA GLU A 55 -11.44 -21.97 17.34
C GLU A 55 -12.29 -21.39 16.21
N GLY A 56 -13.60 -21.23 16.44
CA GLY A 56 -14.50 -20.63 15.47
C GLY A 56 -14.19 -19.16 15.22
N SER A 57 -13.91 -18.38 16.26
CA SER A 57 -13.45 -16.99 16.08
C SER A 57 -12.13 -16.91 15.32
N GLN A 58 -11.17 -17.79 15.58
CA GLN A 58 -9.92 -17.84 14.80
C GLN A 58 -10.17 -18.21 13.33
N LYS A 59 -11.03 -19.20 13.04
CA LYS A 59 -11.42 -19.57 11.67
C LYS A 59 -12.11 -18.40 10.95
N LEU A 60 -13.02 -17.70 11.63
CA LEU A 60 -13.70 -16.52 11.08
C LEU A 60 -12.71 -15.38 10.80
N ALA A 61 -11.78 -15.10 11.71
CA ALA A 61 -10.72 -14.12 11.50
C ALA A 61 -9.85 -14.49 10.29
N HIS A 62 -9.52 -15.77 10.12
CA HIS A 62 -8.79 -16.24 8.94
C HIS A 62 -9.57 -16.03 7.62
N VAL A 63 -10.87 -16.36 7.59
CA VAL A 63 -11.72 -16.09 6.42
C VAL A 63 -11.80 -14.58 6.12
N HIS A 64 -11.89 -13.74 7.15
CA HIS A 64 -11.84 -12.28 6.99
C HIS A 64 -10.50 -11.82 6.42
N ALA A 65 -9.38 -12.36 6.90
CA ALA A 65 -8.05 -12.04 6.42
C ALA A 65 -7.90 -12.41 4.93
N GLN A 66 -8.34 -13.61 4.54
CA GLN A 66 -8.34 -14.05 3.14
C GLN A 66 -9.21 -13.16 2.25
N ARG A 67 -10.40 -12.79 2.70
CA ARG A 67 -11.28 -11.87 1.95
C ARG A 67 -10.65 -10.49 1.79
N ASN A 68 -10.00 -9.97 2.84
CA ASN A 68 -9.29 -8.70 2.79
C ASN A 68 -8.10 -8.77 1.84
N LEU A 69 -7.35 -9.87 1.85
CA LEU A 69 -6.24 -10.12 0.93
C LEU A 69 -6.71 -10.11 -0.53
N ALA A 70 -7.81 -10.80 -0.84
CA ALA A 70 -8.42 -10.79 -2.17
C ALA A 70 -8.82 -9.38 -2.63
N LYS A 71 -9.45 -8.59 -1.75
CA LYS A 71 -9.76 -7.18 -2.05
C LYS A 71 -8.49 -6.34 -2.27
N MET A 72 -7.43 -6.59 -1.51
CA MET A 72 -6.17 -5.87 -1.69
C MET A 72 -5.50 -6.21 -3.03
N TYR A 73 -5.61 -7.44 -3.53
CA TYR A 73 -5.07 -7.80 -4.85
C TYR A 73 -5.68 -6.98 -6.00
N GLU A 74 -6.98 -6.70 -5.92
CA GLU A 74 -7.67 -5.89 -6.93
C GLU A 74 -7.25 -4.42 -6.85
N ASN A 75 -7.20 -3.87 -5.63
CA ASN A 75 -7.10 -2.42 -5.42
C ASN A 75 -5.68 -1.89 -5.24
N VAL A 76 -4.73 -2.70 -4.76
CA VAL A 76 -3.37 -2.23 -4.49
C VAL A 76 -2.57 -2.16 -5.79
N VAL A 77 -1.92 -1.03 -6.01
CA VAL A 77 -1.02 -0.77 -7.14
C VAL A 77 0.33 -0.34 -6.57
N VAL A 78 1.39 -1.01 -6.98
CA VAL A 78 2.76 -0.64 -6.60
C VAL A 78 3.35 0.15 -7.76
N PRO A 79 3.83 1.39 -7.54
CA PRO A 79 4.34 2.24 -8.59
C PRO A 79 5.63 1.67 -9.19
N THR A 80 5.48 0.96 -10.30
CA THR A 80 6.57 0.26 -10.99
C THR A 80 6.69 0.81 -12.40
N PRO A 81 7.83 1.44 -12.77
CA PRO A 81 7.97 2.06 -14.07
C PRO A 81 8.06 1.01 -15.17
N CYS A 82 7.61 1.36 -16.37
CA CYS A 82 7.76 0.46 -17.52
C CYS A 82 9.24 0.11 -17.75
N PRO A 83 9.61 -1.18 -17.85
CA PRO A 83 11.00 -1.59 -18.06
C PRO A 83 11.58 -1.13 -19.41
N CYS A 84 10.72 -0.83 -20.40
CA CYS A 84 11.12 -0.38 -21.75
C CYS A 84 11.40 1.12 -21.82
N CYS A 85 10.40 1.94 -21.49
CA CYS A 85 10.48 3.39 -21.64
C CYS A 85 10.70 4.14 -20.32
N GLY A 86 10.51 3.50 -19.16
CA GLY A 86 10.64 4.12 -17.85
C GLY A 86 9.44 4.99 -17.44
N TYR A 87 8.31 4.90 -18.16
CA TYR A 87 7.10 5.66 -17.88
C TYR A 87 6.26 5.03 -16.75
N TYR A 88 5.77 5.85 -15.83
CA TYR A 88 4.77 5.48 -14.84
C TYR A 88 3.35 5.73 -15.38
N GLN A 89 2.46 4.77 -15.20
CA GLN A 89 1.05 4.92 -15.54
C GLN A 89 0.36 5.94 -14.63
N GLU A 90 -0.76 6.51 -15.08
CA GLU A 90 -1.47 7.59 -14.38
C GLU A 90 -1.82 7.25 -12.93
N GLU A 91 -2.30 6.03 -12.66
CA GLU A 91 -2.60 5.58 -11.30
C GLU A 91 -1.34 5.49 -10.42
N MET A 92 -0.22 5.03 -10.98
CA MET A 92 1.07 4.98 -10.28
C MET A 92 1.63 6.38 -10.04
N VAL A 93 1.42 7.31 -10.97
CA VAL A 93 1.79 8.73 -10.82
C VAL A 93 1.02 9.37 -9.67
N ARG A 94 -0.28 9.07 -9.53
CA ARG A 94 -1.10 9.54 -8.41
C ARG A 94 -0.52 9.07 -7.07
N ILE A 95 -0.24 7.77 -6.95
CA ILE A 95 0.35 7.19 -5.73
C ILE A 95 1.71 7.83 -5.42
N LEU A 96 2.59 7.96 -6.42
CA LEU A 96 3.90 8.62 -6.23
C LEU A 96 3.80 10.09 -5.83
N LYS A 97 2.74 10.79 -6.22
CA LYS A 97 2.50 12.18 -5.80
C LYS A 97 1.99 12.26 -4.36
N GLU A 98 1.17 11.30 -3.95
CA GLU A 98 0.67 11.17 -2.57
C GLU A 98 1.80 10.75 -1.61
N GLU A 99 2.65 9.80 -2.00
CA GLU A 99 3.82 9.37 -1.21
C GLU A 99 5.01 10.35 -1.29
N GLY A 100 5.12 11.06 -2.42
CA GLY A 100 6.24 11.94 -2.74
C GLY A 100 6.15 13.33 -2.13
N THR A 101 5.13 13.63 -1.31
CA THR A 101 5.10 14.86 -0.51
C THR A 101 6.34 14.89 0.37
N SER A 102 7.24 15.83 0.06
CA SER A 102 8.57 15.92 0.67
C SER A 102 8.44 16.30 2.16
N ASP A 103 8.36 15.27 3.01
CA ASP A 103 8.44 15.40 4.48
C ASP A 103 9.64 16.23 4.93
N ARG A 104 10.73 16.23 4.13
CA ARG A 104 11.94 16.97 4.44
C ARG A 104 11.75 18.49 4.40
N LEU A 105 11.13 19.02 3.35
CA LEU A 105 10.91 20.46 3.24
C LEU A 105 9.86 20.94 4.23
N PHE A 106 8.80 20.15 4.44
CA PHE A 106 7.81 20.41 5.47
C PHE A 106 8.44 20.41 6.87
N GLY A 107 9.27 19.41 7.17
CA GLY A 107 10.02 19.30 8.43
C GLY A 107 10.97 20.49 8.66
N VAL A 108 11.65 20.97 7.61
CA VAL A 108 12.48 22.19 7.71
C VAL A 108 11.61 23.42 8.02
N GLY A 109 10.48 23.60 7.31
CA GLY A 109 9.56 24.71 7.55
C GLY A 109 9.00 24.71 8.98
N MET A 110 8.61 23.54 9.48
CA MET A 110 8.16 23.33 10.85
C MET A 110 9.27 23.63 11.87
N GLY A 111 10.51 23.18 11.61
CA GLY A 111 11.67 23.47 12.46
C GLY A 111 11.98 24.96 12.55
N VAL A 112 11.99 25.68 11.42
CA VAL A 112 12.18 27.14 11.37
C VAL A 112 11.07 27.85 12.15
N THR A 113 9.82 27.41 11.97
CA THR A 113 8.66 27.98 12.68
C THR A 113 8.81 27.80 14.19
N ALA A 114 9.12 26.59 14.66
CA ALA A 114 9.28 26.28 16.07
C ALA A 114 10.44 27.07 16.71
N LEU A 115 11.60 27.13 16.04
CA LEU A 115 12.77 27.88 16.53
C LEU A 115 12.52 29.39 16.60
N SER A 116 11.60 29.92 15.78
CA SER A 116 11.26 31.34 15.77
C SER A 116 10.52 31.80 17.04
N PHE A 117 10.01 30.87 17.87
CA PHE A 117 9.38 31.17 19.16
C PHE A 117 10.38 31.26 20.32
N VAL A 118 11.59 30.70 20.18
CA VAL A 118 12.63 30.75 21.24
C VAL A 118 12.95 32.19 21.72
N PRO A 119 13.04 33.20 20.84
CA PRO A 119 13.28 34.58 21.25
C PRO A 119 12.23 35.16 22.24
N LEU A 120 11.00 34.64 22.27
CA LEU A 120 9.96 35.13 23.19
C LEU A 120 10.29 34.90 24.68
N GLY A 121 11.25 34.01 24.98
CA GLY A 121 11.76 33.82 26.35
C GLY A 121 12.64 34.96 26.86
N PHE A 122 13.04 35.91 26.01
CA PHE A 122 13.97 36.99 26.35
C PHE A 122 13.26 38.34 26.38
N SER A 123 13.56 39.16 27.39
CA SER A 123 13.00 40.51 27.55
C SER A 123 13.79 41.55 26.73
N VAL A 124 13.88 41.35 25.42
CA VAL A 124 14.52 42.31 24.49
C VAL A 124 13.43 43.13 23.80
N PRO A 125 13.52 44.47 23.76
CA PRO A 125 12.55 45.29 23.04
C PRO A 125 12.52 44.90 21.54
N HIS A 126 11.32 44.87 20.97
CA HIS A 126 11.05 44.53 19.56
C HIS A 126 11.37 43.09 19.12
N ILE A 127 11.61 42.15 20.05
CA ILE A 127 11.90 40.75 19.73
C ILE A 127 10.77 40.04 18.94
N TRP A 128 9.54 40.53 19.07
CA TRP A 128 8.37 40.04 18.34
C TRP A 128 8.52 40.16 16.81
N ILE A 129 9.31 41.11 16.30
CA ILE A 129 9.54 41.28 14.84
C ILE A 129 10.31 40.08 14.29
N ALA A 130 11.34 39.62 15.03
CA ALA A 130 12.13 38.46 14.64
C ALA A 130 11.27 37.18 14.63
N THR A 131 10.44 37.00 15.67
CA THR A 131 9.49 35.88 15.73
C THR A 131 8.49 35.91 14.58
N ALA A 132 7.86 37.06 14.31
CA ALA A 132 6.90 37.20 13.21
C ALA A 132 7.54 36.89 11.84
N THR A 133 8.76 37.38 11.61
CA THR A 133 9.51 37.14 10.36
C THR A 133 9.84 35.65 10.21
N GLY A 134 10.35 35.01 11.26
CA GLY A 134 10.73 33.60 11.21
C GLY A 134 9.55 32.67 11.07
N VAL A 135 8.43 32.93 11.75
CA VAL A 135 7.17 32.20 11.57
C VAL A 135 6.66 32.36 10.13
N SER A 136 6.65 33.58 9.60
CA SER A 136 6.21 33.84 8.22
C SER A 136 7.07 33.08 7.21
N LEU A 137 8.39 33.09 7.37
CA LEU A 137 9.30 32.34 6.51
C LEU A 137 9.04 30.83 6.59
N GLY A 138 8.85 30.30 7.79
CA GLY A 138 8.51 28.89 8.00
C GLY A 138 7.20 28.50 7.31
N VAL A 139 6.16 29.31 7.45
CA VAL A 139 4.86 29.10 6.77
C VAL A 139 5.00 29.15 5.26
N VAL A 140 5.72 30.13 4.71
CA VAL A 140 5.97 30.23 3.26
C VAL A 140 6.71 28.98 2.75
N LEU A 141 7.70 28.48 3.49
CA LEU A 141 8.41 27.23 3.13
C LEU A 141 7.47 26.02 3.13
N MET A 142 6.58 25.90 4.11
CA MET A 142 5.59 24.80 4.18
C MET A 142 4.62 24.86 3.00
N VAL A 143 4.02 26.04 2.72
CA VAL A 143 3.09 26.23 1.59
C VAL A 143 3.80 26.01 0.25
N TYR A 144 5.03 26.50 0.11
CA TYR A 144 5.83 26.29 -1.10
C TYR A 144 6.11 24.80 -1.32
N ALA A 145 6.47 24.06 -0.26
CA ALA A 145 6.74 22.63 -0.36
C ALA A 145 5.51 21.83 -0.86
N GLU A 146 4.34 22.13 -0.30
CA GLU A 146 3.08 21.47 -0.66
C GLU A 146 2.61 21.85 -2.07
N PHE A 147 2.76 23.12 -2.45
CA PHE A 147 2.36 23.58 -3.78
C PHE A 147 3.25 23.02 -4.91
N PHE A 148 4.56 22.89 -4.66
CA PHE A 148 5.49 22.38 -5.66
C PHE A 148 5.57 20.85 -5.69
N SER A 149 5.28 20.15 -4.59
CA SER A 149 5.27 18.68 -4.58
C SER A 149 4.20 18.12 -5.51
N GLY A 150 2.98 18.66 -5.47
CA GLY A 150 1.87 18.20 -6.33
C GLY A 150 2.10 18.43 -7.84
N ARG A 151 2.98 19.39 -8.19
CA ARG A 151 3.29 19.75 -9.58
C ARG A 151 4.47 18.98 -10.16
N LYS A 152 5.25 18.28 -9.35
CA LYS A 152 6.36 17.49 -9.85
C LYS A 152 5.81 16.27 -10.58
N ASP A 153 5.90 16.27 -11.90
CA ASP A 153 5.61 15.09 -12.70
C ASP A 153 6.72 14.05 -12.46
N PRO A 154 6.42 12.87 -11.88
CA PRO A 154 7.42 11.82 -11.69
C PRO A 154 7.94 11.24 -13.01
N ASN A 155 7.26 11.48 -14.14
CA ASN A 155 7.73 11.13 -15.47
C ASN A 155 8.66 12.19 -16.08
N ALA A 156 8.75 13.39 -15.51
CA ALA A 156 9.72 14.39 -15.94
C ALA A 156 11.16 13.96 -15.57
N GLY A 157 12.15 14.40 -16.33
CA GLY A 157 13.56 14.09 -16.10
C GLY A 157 14.06 12.84 -16.82
N ASP A 158 15.23 12.36 -16.41
CA ASP A 158 15.93 11.24 -17.06
C ASP A 158 15.17 9.91 -16.89
N PRO A 159 14.80 9.21 -17.97
CA PRO A 159 14.12 7.93 -17.89
C PRO A 159 15.04 6.76 -17.51
N GLU A 160 16.36 6.87 -17.66
CA GLU A 160 17.28 5.73 -17.49
C GLU A 160 17.26 5.11 -16.09
N PRO A 161 17.27 5.88 -14.98
CA PRO A 161 17.13 5.31 -13.64
C PRO A 161 15.81 4.55 -13.46
N ARG A 162 14.73 5.06 -14.05
CA ARG A 162 13.40 4.43 -13.99
C ARG A 162 13.37 3.14 -14.78
N LYS A 163 13.96 3.09 -15.98
CA LYS A 163 14.09 1.86 -16.77
C LYS A 163 14.81 0.77 -15.99
N ARG A 164 15.94 1.10 -15.35
CA ARG A 164 16.70 0.14 -14.51
C ARG A 164 15.87 -0.37 -13.33
N LEU A 165 15.09 0.51 -12.70
CA LEU A 165 14.17 0.11 -11.63
C LEU A 165 13.10 -0.86 -12.15
N GLY A 166 12.46 -0.53 -13.28
CA GLY A 166 11.47 -1.39 -13.92
C GLY A 166 12.05 -2.75 -14.28
N GLN A 167 13.23 -2.79 -14.89
CA GLN A 167 13.92 -4.03 -15.28
C GLN A 167 14.27 -4.93 -14.08
N LYS A 168 14.47 -4.36 -12.90
CA LYS A 168 14.76 -5.12 -11.68
C LYS A 168 13.52 -5.76 -11.06
N HIS A 169 12.35 -5.10 -11.17
CA HIS A 169 11.14 -5.47 -10.45
C HIS A 169 10.03 -6.08 -11.34
N THR A 170 10.26 -6.18 -12.64
CA THR A 170 9.25 -6.67 -13.60
C THR A 170 9.76 -7.83 -14.44
N LEU A 171 8.82 -8.67 -14.88
CA LEU A 171 8.99 -9.63 -15.95
C LEU A 171 8.35 -9.07 -17.23
N TRP A 172 9.02 -9.30 -18.36
CA TRP A 172 8.67 -8.75 -19.67
C TRP A 172 9.28 -9.59 -20.78
N GLY A 173 8.80 -9.41 -22.02
CA GLY A 173 9.28 -10.16 -23.19
C GLY A 173 9.06 -11.67 -23.03
N GLU A 174 10.04 -12.47 -23.43
CA GLU A 174 9.97 -13.95 -23.37
C GLU A 174 9.65 -14.48 -21.96
N LYS A 175 10.20 -13.84 -20.91
CA LYS A 175 9.94 -14.24 -19.52
C LYS A 175 8.48 -14.07 -19.11
N LEU A 176 7.78 -13.10 -19.71
CA LEU A 176 6.37 -12.86 -19.44
C LEU A 176 5.50 -13.94 -20.07
N GLU A 177 5.83 -14.36 -21.29
CA GLU A 177 5.10 -15.43 -21.99
C GLU A 177 5.25 -16.76 -21.25
N ILE A 178 6.46 -17.10 -20.80
CA ILE A 178 6.70 -18.28 -19.97
C ILE A 178 5.84 -18.23 -18.70
N LEU A 179 5.80 -17.09 -18.01
CA LEU A 179 4.97 -16.93 -16.82
C LEU A 179 3.47 -17.12 -17.13
N ARG A 180 2.98 -16.57 -18.26
CA ARG A 180 1.58 -16.75 -18.68
C ARG A 180 1.25 -18.22 -18.93
N GLU A 181 2.14 -18.95 -19.59
CA GLU A 181 1.98 -20.39 -19.83
C GLU A 181 2.03 -21.22 -18.55
N GLU A 182 2.85 -20.83 -17.58
CA GLU A 182 2.89 -21.48 -16.26
C GLU A 182 1.60 -21.25 -15.47
N LEU A 183 1.11 -20.00 -15.44
CA LEU A 183 -0.15 -19.68 -14.76
C LEU A 183 -1.35 -20.35 -15.41
N ALA A 184 -1.43 -20.36 -16.74
CA ALA A 184 -2.51 -21.05 -17.47
C ALA A 184 -2.52 -22.56 -17.19
N ARG A 185 -1.35 -23.19 -17.04
CA ARG A 185 -1.24 -24.61 -16.65
C ARG A 185 -1.67 -24.85 -15.20
N ALA A 186 -1.30 -23.96 -14.28
CA ALA A 186 -1.70 -24.05 -12.87
C ALA A 186 -3.22 -23.88 -12.71
N GLU A 187 -3.82 -22.90 -13.37
CA GLU A 187 -5.27 -22.69 -13.37
C GLU A 187 -6.01 -23.92 -13.93
N ALA A 188 -5.49 -24.51 -15.01
CA ALA A 188 -6.08 -25.72 -15.58
C ALA A 188 -6.01 -26.93 -14.63
N SER A 189 -4.93 -27.07 -13.85
CA SER A 189 -4.82 -28.14 -12.85
C SER A 189 -5.77 -27.95 -11.68
N ASP A 190 -5.93 -26.71 -11.19
CA ASP A 190 -6.81 -26.40 -10.05
C ASP A 190 -8.29 -26.65 -10.39
N ILE A 191 -8.70 -26.31 -11.63
CA ILE A 191 -10.04 -26.61 -12.13
C ILE A 191 -10.28 -28.12 -12.20
N ALA A 192 -9.33 -28.88 -12.76
CA ALA A 192 -9.45 -30.33 -12.89
C ALA A 192 -9.54 -31.05 -11.53
N GLU A 193 -8.81 -30.58 -10.51
CA GLU A 193 -8.89 -31.11 -9.15
C GLU A 193 -10.25 -30.81 -8.50
N THR A 194 -10.75 -29.59 -8.68
CA THR A 194 -12.07 -29.17 -8.18
C THR A 194 -13.20 -30.00 -8.79
N GLU A 195 -13.16 -30.25 -10.10
CA GLU A 195 -14.14 -31.08 -10.80
C GLU A 195 -14.11 -32.54 -10.32
N LEU A 196 -12.92 -33.09 -10.10
CA LEU A 196 -12.75 -34.46 -9.60
C LEU A 196 -13.35 -34.63 -8.20
N ASP A 197 -13.15 -33.66 -7.32
CA ASP A 197 -13.68 -33.71 -5.95
C ASP A 197 -15.18 -33.49 -5.91
N GLN A 198 -15.71 -32.63 -6.78
CA GLN A 198 -17.16 -32.49 -6.95
C GLN A 198 -17.80 -33.79 -7.45
N GLN A 199 -17.18 -34.49 -8.41
CA GLN A 199 -17.67 -35.78 -8.90
C GLN A 199 -17.67 -36.86 -7.81
N LYS A 200 -16.66 -36.89 -6.93
CA LYS A 200 -16.63 -37.81 -5.79
C LYS A 200 -17.76 -37.52 -4.80
N GLN A 201 -18.00 -36.25 -4.47
CA GLN A 201 -19.08 -35.85 -3.57
C GLN A 201 -20.45 -36.26 -4.12
N ASP A 202 -20.68 -36.04 -5.41
CA ASP A 202 -21.92 -36.44 -6.09
C ASP A 202 -22.13 -37.97 -6.11
N SER A 203 -21.04 -38.75 -6.16
CA SER A 203 -21.10 -40.21 -6.11
C SER A 203 -21.43 -40.75 -4.71
N LEU A 204 -20.96 -40.06 -3.66
CA LEU A 204 -21.22 -40.43 -2.26
C LEU A 204 -22.64 -40.06 -1.81
N GLY A 205 -23.21 -38.98 -2.35
CA GLY A 205 -24.59 -38.56 -2.04
C GLY A 205 -25.69 -39.45 -2.62
N ARG A 206 -25.36 -40.48 -3.42
CA ARG A 206 -26.32 -41.41 -4.03
C ARG A 206 -26.43 -42.78 -3.33
N LEU A 207 -25.69 -42.98 -2.23
CA LEU A 207 -25.74 -44.19 -1.39
C LEU A 207 -26.61 -43.95 -0.16
#